data_AF-A0A9C9EMA2-F1
#
_entry.id   AF-A0A9C9EMA2-F1
#
_cell.length_a   1.000
_cell.length_b   1.000
_cell.length_c   1.000
_cell.angle_alpha   90.00
_cell.angle_beta   90.00
_cell.angle_gamma   90.00
#
_symmetry.space_group_name_H-M   'P 1'
#
loop_
_entity.id
_entity.type
_entity.pdbx_description
1 polymer ?
#
loop_
_entity_poly.entity_id
_entity_poly.type
_entity_poly.pdbx_seq_one_letter_code
_entity_poly.pdbx_strand_id
1 'polypeptide(L)'
;MKFEEIPGRVFLDTSSLNFILEYGEHIFDGMSSPTTLSKRIINDIEAFYNIFLTGKRASWQLAISPFTYKEIIETQDATKKYYLENWFMDVWHCWLNILDQNDDLPSFLEAEHARIKLLSSGILNILPDIEDRILICDAVVYRCDCFCTRDWRTILKYRDYLKSLPIKILTPSEWWDLIKSYAGLWV
;
A
#
# COMPACT_ATOMS: atom_id res chain seq x y z
N MET A 1 18.89 9.17 -7.85
CA MET A 1 17.54 8.69 -8.19
C MET A 1 17.10 9.43 -9.45
N LYS A 2 16.48 8.76 -10.41
CA LYS A 2 15.87 9.39 -11.60
C LYS A 2 14.37 9.58 -11.33
N PHE A 3 13.73 10.54 -11.99
CA PHE A 3 12.28 10.80 -11.83
C PHE A 3 11.43 9.57 -12.14
N GLU A 4 11.89 8.74 -13.09
CA GLU A 4 11.28 7.45 -13.46
C GLU A 4 11.31 6.39 -12.35
N GLU A 5 12.09 6.60 -11.27
CA GLU A 5 12.22 5.64 -10.16
C GLU A 5 11.25 5.92 -9.01
N ILE A 6 10.50 7.03 -9.11
CA ILE A 6 9.49 7.47 -8.14
C ILE A 6 8.26 6.56 -8.31
N PRO A 7 7.80 5.88 -7.25
CA PRO A 7 6.63 5.01 -7.33
C PRO A 7 5.39 5.79 -7.77
N GLY A 8 4.83 5.45 -8.93
CA GLY A 8 3.59 6.03 -9.45
C GLY A 8 2.37 5.21 -9.04
N ARG A 9 2.49 3.88 -9.05
CA ARG A 9 1.46 2.93 -8.59
C ARG A 9 1.89 2.23 -7.31
N VAL A 10 1.12 2.43 -6.25
CA VAL A 10 1.45 1.97 -4.90
C VAL A 10 0.35 1.09 -4.37
N PHE A 11 0.71 -0.12 -3.97
CA PHE A 11 -0.20 -1.03 -3.31
C PHE A 11 -0.26 -0.74 -1.81
N LEU A 12 -1.47 -0.61 -1.25
CA LEU A 12 -1.72 -0.47 0.18
C LEU A 12 -2.34 -1.76 0.73
N ASP A 13 -1.70 -2.37 1.72
CA ASP A 13 -2.26 -3.49 2.45
C ASP A 13 -3.20 -3.04 3.57
N THR A 14 -3.86 -4.00 4.23
CA THR A 14 -4.78 -3.71 5.33
C THR A 14 -4.07 -3.04 6.50
N SER A 15 -2.79 -3.33 6.75
CA SER A 15 -2.03 -2.69 7.84
C SER A 15 -1.83 -1.19 7.59
N SER A 16 -1.59 -0.80 6.34
CA SER A 16 -1.50 0.61 5.92
C SER A 16 -2.85 1.31 5.97
N LEU A 17 -3.92 0.67 5.48
CA LEU A 17 -5.27 1.25 5.53
C LEU A 17 -5.75 1.47 6.97
N ASN A 18 -5.55 0.48 7.85
CA ASN A 18 -5.85 0.61 9.28
C ASN A 18 -5.13 1.80 9.90
N PHE A 19 -3.85 1.98 9.57
CA PHE A 19 -3.04 3.06 10.11
C PHE A 19 -3.50 4.43 9.61
N ILE A 20 -3.82 4.54 8.30
CA ILE A 20 -4.35 5.77 7.71
C ILE A 20 -5.66 6.16 8.38
N LEU A 21 -6.54 5.19 8.65
CA LEU A 21 -7.79 5.44 9.35
C LEU A 21 -7.57 5.86 10.81
N GLU A 22 -6.72 5.14 11.54
CA GLU A 22 -6.46 5.40 12.96
C GLU A 22 -5.87 6.80 13.21
N TYR A 23 -5.03 7.28 12.28
CA TYR A 23 -4.36 8.58 12.40
C TYR A 23 -4.83 9.59 11.34
N GLY A 24 -6.05 9.43 10.82
CA GLY A 24 -6.57 10.23 9.71
C GLY A 24 -6.52 11.74 9.96
N GLU A 25 -6.88 12.20 11.17
CA GLU A 25 -6.83 13.61 11.55
C GLU A 25 -5.40 14.19 11.50
N HIS A 26 -4.40 13.37 11.81
CA HIS A 26 -3.00 13.78 11.73
C HIS A 26 -2.47 13.74 10.28
N ILE A 27 -2.91 12.75 9.51
CA ILE A 27 -2.44 12.49 8.14
C ILE A 27 -3.10 13.45 7.13
N PHE A 28 -4.38 13.77 7.28
CA PHE A 28 -5.13 14.57 6.31
C PHE A 28 -5.34 16.02 6.77
N ASP A 29 -5.56 16.24 8.07
CA ASP A 29 -5.81 17.59 8.60
C ASP A 29 -4.54 18.25 9.17
N GLY A 30 -3.42 17.52 9.25
CA GLY A 30 -2.14 18.04 9.72
C GLY A 30 -2.12 18.34 11.23
N MET A 31 -3.00 17.71 11.99
CA MET A 31 -3.03 17.84 13.45
C MET A 31 -1.73 17.33 14.06
N SER A 32 -1.20 18.02 15.07
CA SER A 32 0.03 17.61 15.75
C SER A 32 -0.10 16.21 16.34
N SER A 33 0.86 15.33 16.03
CA SER A 33 0.93 13.98 16.58
C SER A 33 1.02 14.00 18.12
N PRO A 34 0.28 13.14 18.84
CA PRO A 34 0.38 13.02 20.29
C PRO A 34 1.81 12.68 20.72
N THR A 35 2.32 13.37 21.75
CA THR A 35 3.68 13.18 22.27
C THR A 35 3.91 11.83 22.95
N THR A 36 2.83 11.07 23.20
CA THR A 36 2.85 9.73 23.80
C THR A 36 3.15 8.62 22.79
N LEU A 37 3.10 8.91 21.48
CA LEU A 37 3.35 7.92 20.43
C LEU A 37 4.83 7.62 20.26
N SER A 38 5.13 6.39 19.82
CA SER A 38 6.51 6.02 19.49
C SER A 38 7.03 6.86 18.30
N LYS A 39 8.34 7.14 18.28
CA LYS A 39 9.00 7.86 17.18
C LYS A 39 8.69 7.26 15.80
N ARG A 40 8.58 5.93 15.73
CA ARG A 40 8.23 5.22 14.50
C ARG A 40 6.82 5.60 13.99
N ILE A 41 5.84 5.61 14.90
CA ILE A 41 4.47 5.98 14.54
C ILE A 41 4.43 7.43 14.07
N ILE A 42 5.11 8.34 14.79
CA ILE A 42 5.21 9.75 14.41
C ILE A 42 5.81 9.89 13.00
N ASN A 43 6.92 9.20 12.73
CA ASN A 43 7.54 9.23 11.40
C ASN A 43 6.59 8.73 10.30
N ASP A 44 5.82 7.66 10.54
CA ASP A 44 4.89 7.14 9.54
C ASP A 44 3.67 8.06 9.34
N ILE A 45 3.19 8.74 10.39
CA ILE A 45 2.17 9.78 10.28
C ILE A 45 2.69 10.92 9.40
N GLU A 46 3.87 11.45 9.72
CA GLU A 46 4.50 12.53 8.96
C GLU A 46 4.75 12.11 7.51
N ALA A 47 5.18 10.87 7.28
CA ALA A 47 5.39 10.33 5.95
C ALA A 47 4.09 10.31 5.15
N PHE A 48 3.01 9.70 5.68
CA PHE A 48 1.73 9.66 4.98
C PHE A 48 1.14 11.06 4.76
N TYR A 49 1.23 11.96 5.74
CA TYR A 49 0.83 13.36 5.57
C TYR A 49 1.50 13.98 4.35
N ASN A 50 2.83 13.88 4.26
CA ASN A 50 3.59 14.47 3.16
C ASN A 50 3.34 13.75 1.81
N ILE A 51 3.19 12.43 1.83
CA ILE A 51 2.87 11.62 0.65
C ILE A 51 1.54 12.05 0.05
N PHE A 52 0.48 12.13 0.86
CA PHE A 52 -0.85 12.51 0.36
C PHE A 52 -0.93 13.99 0.00
N LEU A 53 -0.23 14.86 0.73
CA LEU A 53 -0.11 16.27 0.36
C LEU A 53 0.53 16.43 -1.03
N THR A 54 1.62 15.72 -1.30
CA THR A 54 2.30 15.69 -2.61
C THR A 54 1.43 15.01 -3.67
N GLY A 55 0.70 13.96 -3.27
CA GLY A 55 -0.15 13.13 -4.13
C GLY A 55 -1.30 13.87 -4.79
N LYS A 56 -1.77 14.97 -4.17
CA LYS A 56 -2.76 15.87 -4.78
C LYS A 56 -2.35 16.37 -6.17
N ARG A 57 -1.03 16.40 -6.47
CA ARG A 57 -0.51 16.77 -7.79
C ARG A 57 0.27 15.67 -8.50
N ALA A 58 0.87 14.74 -7.77
CA ALA A 58 1.62 13.63 -8.35
C ALA A 58 0.71 12.50 -8.89
N SER A 59 -0.58 12.50 -8.55
CA SER A 59 -1.58 11.54 -9.05
C SER A 59 -1.21 10.08 -8.78
N TRP A 60 -0.86 9.77 -7.53
CA TRP A 60 -0.57 8.39 -7.10
C TRP A 60 -1.72 7.46 -7.48
N GLN A 61 -1.41 6.33 -8.11
CA GLN A 61 -2.35 5.24 -8.35
C GLN A 61 -2.33 4.32 -7.14
N LEU A 62 -3.25 4.53 -6.20
CA LEU A 62 -3.37 3.68 -5.00
C LEU A 62 -4.12 2.40 -5.36
N ALA A 63 -3.41 1.28 -5.37
CA ALA A 63 -3.95 -0.04 -5.59
C ALA A 63 -4.23 -0.74 -4.26
N ILE A 64 -5.31 -1.53 -4.22
CA ILE A 64 -5.67 -2.37 -3.08
C ILE A 64 -6.24 -3.70 -3.61
N SER A 65 -6.25 -4.73 -2.76
CA SER A 65 -6.80 -6.04 -3.13
C SER A 65 -8.22 -6.22 -2.61
N PRO A 66 -9.10 -6.96 -3.33
CA PRO A 66 -10.36 -7.41 -2.74
C PRO A 66 -10.15 -8.28 -1.49
N PHE A 67 -8.99 -8.92 -1.31
CA PHE A 67 -8.67 -9.68 -0.09
C PHE A 67 -8.45 -8.79 1.12
N THR A 68 -8.05 -7.54 0.93
CA THR A 68 -8.01 -6.54 2.01
C THR A 68 -9.41 -6.31 2.61
N TYR A 69 -10.48 -6.43 1.80
CA TYR A 69 -11.86 -6.34 2.29
C TYR A 69 -12.22 -7.50 3.24
N LYS A 70 -11.71 -8.71 2.97
CA LYS A 70 -11.93 -9.89 3.83
C LYS A 70 -11.46 -9.62 5.26
N GLU A 71 -10.28 -9.03 5.41
CA GLU A 71 -9.73 -8.68 6.73
C GLU A 71 -10.56 -7.58 7.42
N ILE A 72 -11.08 -6.62 6.66
CA ILE A 72 -11.93 -5.55 7.18
C ILE A 72 -13.24 -6.12 7.74
N ILE A 73 -13.92 -7.00 7.01
CA ILE A 73 -15.21 -7.56 7.46
C ILE A 73 -15.08 -8.45 8.71
N GLU A 74 -13.88 -9.01 8.95
CA GLU A 74 -13.54 -9.82 10.13
C GLU A 74 -13.19 -8.97 11.37
N THR A 75 -13.10 -7.64 11.23
CA THR A 75 -12.87 -6.71 12.34
C THR A 75 -14.00 -6.77 13.36
N GLN A 76 -13.66 -7.07 14.62
CA GLN A 76 -14.64 -7.30 15.70
C GLN A 76 -15.31 -6.01 16.21
N ASP A 77 -14.58 -4.90 16.23
CA ASP A 77 -15.13 -3.61 16.65
C ASP A 77 -16.03 -3.04 15.54
N ALA A 78 -17.33 -2.97 15.80
CA ALA A 78 -18.33 -2.54 14.82
C ALA A 78 -18.13 -1.09 14.35
N THR A 79 -17.69 -0.19 15.25
CA THR A 79 -17.43 1.21 14.91
C THR A 79 -16.21 1.29 14.01
N LYS A 80 -15.11 0.63 14.40
CA LYS A 80 -13.89 0.57 13.58
C LYS A 80 -14.16 -0.05 12.21
N LYS A 81 -14.91 -1.15 12.17
CA LYS A 81 -15.32 -1.84 10.94
C LYS A 81 -16.08 -0.91 10.01
N TYR A 82 -17.08 -0.18 10.51
CA TYR A 82 -17.85 0.79 9.71
C TYR A 82 -16.94 1.80 9.01
N TYR A 83 -15.98 2.39 9.74
CA TYR A 83 -15.07 3.36 9.16
C TYR A 83 -14.07 2.73 8.17
N LEU A 84 -13.54 1.54 8.47
CA LEU A 84 -12.68 0.80 7.54
C LEU A 84 -13.40 0.43 6.24
N GLU A 85 -14.65 -0.02 6.32
CA GLU A 85 -15.45 -0.37 5.15
C GLU A 85 -15.68 0.85 4.25
N ASN A 86 -16.08 1.99 4.82
CA ASN A 86 -16.27 3.21 4.04
C ASN A 86 -14.97 3.66 3.37
N TRP A 87 -13.87 3.71 4.13
CA TRP A 87 -12.57 4.10 3.59
C TRP A 87 -12.09 3.13 2.50
N PHE A 88 -12.26 1.82 2.71
CA PHE A 88 -11.96 0.82 1.69
C PHE A 88 -12.76 1.07 0.42
N MET A 89 -14.07 1.32 0.51
CA MET A 89 -14.91 1.58 -0.66
C MET A 89 -14.47 2.81 -1.44
N ASP A 90 -14.06 3.89 -0.75
CA ASP A 90 -13.55 5.09 -1.41
C ASP A 90 -12.26 4.81 -2.21
N VAL A 91 -11.30 4.11 -1.59
CA VAL A 91 -10.04 3.71 -2.26
C VAL A 91 -10.33 2.68 -3.36
N TRP A 92 -11.26 1.77 -3.13
CA TRP A 92 -11.64 0.72 -4.08
C TRP A 92 -12.28 1.29 -5.33
N HIS A 93 -13.20 2.24 -5.20
CA HIS A 93 -13.78 2.92 -6.36
C HIS A 93 -12.73 3.69 -7.15
N CYS A 94 -11.79 4.37 -6.47
CA CYS A 94 -10.65 5.00 -7.14
C CYS A 94 -9.83 3.98 -7.93
N TRP A 95 -9.55 2.82 -7.32
CA TRP A 95 -8.78 1.76 -7.97
C TRP A 95 -9.53 1.13 -9.15
N LEU A 96 -10.83 0.84 -9.02
CA LEU A 96 -11.67 0.32 -10.11
C LEU A 96 -11.68 1.26 -11.31
N ASN A 97 -11.76 2.58 -11.09
CA ASN A 97 -11.69 3.56 -12.18
C ASN A 97 -10.33 3.51 -12.90
N ILE A 98 -9.23 3.27 -12.17
CA ILE A 98 -7.92 3.07 -12.79
C ILE A 98 -7.88 1.76 -13.57
N LEU A 99 -8.44 0.67 -13.04
CA LEU A 99 -8.49 -0.62 -13.73
C LEU A 99 -9.25 -0.52 -15.07
N ASP A 100 -10.35 0.26 -15.12
CA ASP A 100 -11.18 0.43 -16.31
C ASP A 100 -10.51 1.28 -17.40
N GLN A 101 -9.69 2.26 -17.00
CA GLN A 101 -9.09 3.24 -17.92
C GLN A 101 -7.66 2.90 -18.39
N ASN A 102 -6.98 1.96 -17.73
CA ASN A 102 -5.54 1.80 -17.87
C ASN A 102 -5.14 0.57 -18.70
N ASP A 103 -4.75 0.84 -19.95
CA ASP A 103 -4.28 -0.17 -20.91
C ASP A 103 -2.94 -0.83 -20.54
N ASP A 104 -2.22 -0.32 -19.53
CA ASP A 104 -0.97 -0.91 -19.03
C ASP A 104 -1.20 -2.03 -17.98
N LEU A 105 -2.44 -2.41 -17.70
CA LEU A 105 -2.71 -3.54 -16.82
C LEU A 105 -2.84 -4.86 -17.61
N PRO A 106 -2.46 -6.01 -17.02
CA PRO A 106 -2.64 -7.29 -17.69
C PRO A 106 -4.13 -7.59 -17.88
N SER A 107 -4.47 -8.28 -18.97
CA SER A 107 -5.79 -8.88 -19.13
C SER A 107 -6.07 -9.89 -18.02
N PHE A 108 -7.34 -10.25 -17.81
CA PHE A 108 -7.73 -11.24 -16.79
C PHE A 108 -6.94 -12.55 -16.93
N LEU A 109 -6.80 -13.08 -18.15
CA LEU A 109 -6.07 -14.34 -18.38
C LEU A 109 -4.58 -14.22 -18.05
N GLU A 110 -3.96 -13.10 -18.42
CA GLU A 110 -2.55 -12.83 -18.08
C GLU A 110 -2.34 -12.67 -16.58
N ALA A 111 -3.26 -11.96 -15.91
CA ALA A 111 -3.27 -11.80 -14.47
C ALA A 111 -3.32 -13.16 -13.76
N GLU A 112 -4.27 -14.03 -14.14
CA GLU A 112 -4.40 -15.36 -13.53
C GLU A 112 -3.19 -16.26 -13.79
N HIS A 113 -2.63 -16.22 -15.00
CA HIS A 113 -1.37 -16.93 -15.30
C HIS A 113 -0.21 -16.41 -14.46
N ALA A 114 -0.08 -15.09 -14.29
CA ALA A 114 0.94 -14.49 -13.46
C ALA A 114 0.78 -14.90 -11.99
N ARG A 115 -0.46 -14.94 -11.47
CA ARG A 115 -0.76 -15.41 -10.10
C ARG A 115 -0.32 -16.84 -9.89
N ILE A 116 -0.75 -17.75 -10.77
CA ILE A 116 -0.41 -19.17 -10.68
C ILE A 116 1.11 -19.35 -10.73
N LYS A 117 1.78 -18.70 -11.69
CA LYS A 117 3.23 -18.76 -11.83
C LYS A 117 3.93 -18.28 -10.56
N LEU A 118 3.55 -17.13 -10.02
CA LEU A 118 4.19 -16.56 -8.85
C LEU A 118 3.95 -17.39 -7.59
N LEU A 119 2.71 -17.82 -7.33
CA LEU A 119 2.37 -18.67 -6.17
C LEU A 119 3.05 -20.04 -6.26
N SER A 120 3.17 -20.61 -7.46
CA SER A 120 3.86 -21.89 -7.68
C SER A 120 5.39 -21.81 -7.61
N SER A 121 5.98 -20.61 -7.73
CA SER A 121 7.44 -20.43 -7.76
C SER A 121 8.14 -20.77 -6.44
N GLY A 122 7.38 -20.80 -5.34
CA GLY A 122 7.89 -20.99 -3.99
C GLY A 122 8.55 -19.75 -3.37
N ILE A 123 8.75 -18.66 -4.13
CA ILE A 123 9.36 -17.41 -3.61
C ILE A 123 8.55 -16.86 -2.43
N LEU A 124 7.21 -16.91 -2.52
CA LEU A 124 6.31 -16.40 -1.50
C LEU A 124 6.15 -17.31 -0.28
N ASN A 125 6.69 -18.54 -0.31
CA ASN A 125 6.55 -19.51 0.80
C ASN A 125 7.27 -19.08 2.08
N ILE A 126 8.15 -18.07 2.00
CA ILE A 126 8.79 -17.46 3.18
C ILE A 126 7.77 -16.72 4.06
N LEU A 127 6.67 -16.23 3.47
CA LEU A 127 5.58 -15.59 4.21
C LEU A 127 4.69 -16.69 4.81
N PRO A 128 4.40 -16.66 6.12
CA PRO A 128 3.65 -17.74 6.77
C PRO A 128 2.20 -17.82 6.28
N ASP A 129 1.54 -16.67 6.17
CA ASP A 129 0.11 -16.57 5.89
C ASP A 129 -0.18 -16.50 4.39
N ILE A 130 -1.23 -17.20 3.95
CA ILE A 130 -1.60 -17.23 2.52
C ILE A 130 -2.14 -15.89 2.06
N GLU A 131 -2.81 -15.15 2.95
CA GLU A 131 -3.31 -13.79 2.73
C GLU A 131 -2.17 -12.86 2.32
N ASP A 132 -1.07 -12.80 3.08
CA ASP A 132 0.10 -11.98 2.76
C ASP A 132 0.68 -12.33 1.37
N ARG A 133 0.72 -13.63 1.04
CA ARG A 133 1.20 -14.09 -0.28
C ARG A 133 0.28 -13.60 -1.40
N ILE A 134 -1.03 -13.65 -1.18
CA ILE A 134 -2.02 -13.17 -2.15
C ILE A 134 -1.89 -11.66 -2.33
N LEU A 135 -1.73 -10.88 -1.25
CA LEU A 135 -1.57 -9.42 -1.34
C LEU A 135 -0.31 -9.02 -2.12
N ILE A 136 0.83 -9.67 -1.86
CA ILE A 136 2.05 -9.43 -2.63
C ILE A 136 1.87 -9.83 -4.10
N CYS A 137 1.17 -10.93 -4.35
CA CYS A 137 0.85 -11.40 -5.69
C CYS A 137 -0.03 -10.40 -6.45
N ASP A 138 -1.10 -9.89 -5.81
CA ASP A 138 -1.95 -8.82 -6.34
C ASP A 138 -1.13 -7.60 -6.73
N ALA A 139 -0.24 -7.14 -5.85
CA ALA A 139 0.58 -5.97 -6.10
C ALA A 139 1.50 -6.12 -7.32
N VAL A 140 2.10 -7.31 -7.49
CA VAL A 140 2.90 -7.64 -8.68
C VAL A 140 2.03 -7.70 -9.93
N VAL A 141 0.86 -8.34 -9.88
CA VAL A 141 -0.07 -8.45 -11.01
C VAL A 141 -0.57 -7.08 -11.45
N TYR A 142 -0.89 -6.21 -10.50
CA TYR A 142 -1.28 -4.82 -10.76
C TYR A 142 -0.11 -3.94 -11.22
N ARG A 143 1.09 -4.51 -11.41
CA ARG A 143 2.32 -3.81 -11.80
C ARG A 143 2.58 -2.60 -10.90
N CYS A 144 2.38 -2.77 -9.59
CA CYS A 144 2.69 -1.72 -8.63
C CYS A 144 4.21 -1.55 -8.52
N ASP A 145 4.67 -0.31 -8.46
CA ASP A 145 6.09 0.03 -8.27
C ASP A 145 6.53 -0.28 -6.84
N CYS A 146 5.63 -0.10 -5.88
CA CYS A 146 5.87 -0.48 -4.49
C CYS A 146 4.64 -1.06 -3.78
N PHE A 147 4.93 -1.89 -2.79
CA PHE A 147 4.02 -2.42 -1.78
C PHE A 147 4.32 -1.67 -0.47
N CYS A 148 3.44 -0.75 -0.11
CA CYS A 148 3.55 0.00 1.14
C CYS A 148 2.84 -0.78 2.25
N THR A 149 3.57 -1.09 3.32
CA THR A 149 3.07 -1.88 4.44
C THR A 149 3.67 -1.41 5.76
N ARG A 150 2.94 -1.68 6.85
CA ARG A 150 3.42 -1.55 8.23
C ARG A 150 3.54 -2.90 8.93
N ASP A 151 3.47 -4.02 8.21
CA ASP A 151 3.63 -5.34 8.83
C ASP A 151 5.09 -5.66 9.11
N TRP A 152 5.51 -5.34 10.33
CA TRP A 152 6.86 -5.62 10.85
C TRP A 152 7.08 -7.05 11.32
N ARG A 153 6.01 -7.84 11.45
CA ARG A 153 6.07 -9.20 12.00
C ARG A 153 6.22 -10.23 10.89
N THR A 154 5.63 -9.98 9.72
CA THR A 154 5.69 -10.87 8.56
C THR A 154 6.37 -10.19 7.37
N ILE A 155 5.69 -9.36 6.61
CA ILE A 155 6.14 -8.89 5.29
C ILE A 155 7.47 -8.13 5.37
N LEU A 156 7.57 -7.12 6.24
CA LEU A 156 8.81 -6.34 6.37
C LEU A 156 9.94 -7.15 7.00
N LYS A 157 9.63 -8.12 7.88
CA LYS A 157 10.62 -9.04 8.46
C LYS A 157 11.28 -9.90 7.38
N TYR A 158 10.50 -10.36 6.39
CA TYR A 158 10.97 -11.24 5.33
C TYR A 158 11.28 -10.53 4.00
N ARG A 159 11.17 -9.19 3.92
CA ARG A 159 11.32 -8.42 2.67
C ARG A 159 12.64 -8.66 1.93
N ASP A 160 13.73 -8.93 2.65
CA ASP A 160 15.03 -9.19 2.03
C ASP A 160 15.05 -10.47 1.18
N TYR A 161 14.20 -11.45 1.53
CA TYR A 161 13.99 -12.68 0.75
C TYR A 161 13.08 -12.48 -0.46
N LEU A 162 12.36 -11.36 -0.51
CA LEU A 162 11.42 -11.01 -1.58
C LEU A 162 12.02 -10.07 -2.63
N LYS A 163 13.32 -9.74 -2.53
CA LYS A 163 14.03 -8.83 -3.45
C LYS A 163 14.04 -9.25 -4.93
N SER A 164 13.79 -10.53 -5.21
CA SER A 164 13.69 -11.04 -6.59
C SER A 164 12.36 -10.68 -7.26
N LEU A 165 11.36 -10.21 -6.49
CA LEU A 165 10.09 -9.76 -7.03
C LEU A 165 10.26 -8.40 -7.73
N PRO A 166 9.47 -8.12 -8.79
CA PRO A 166 9.53 -6.87 -9.51
C PRO A 166 8.77 -5.74 -8.78
N ILE A 167 8.85 -5.66 -7.45
CA ILE A 167 8.15 -4.68 -6.62
C ILE A 167 9.00 -4.30 -5.41
N LYS A 168 9.01 -3.02 -5.03
CA LYS A 168 9.68 -2.55 -3.81
C LYS A 168 8.76 -2.71 -2.61
N ILE A 169 9.19 -3.41 -1.56
CA ILE A 169 8.42 -3.49 -0.30
C ILE A 169 8.94 -2.40 0.64
N LEU A 170 8.09 -1.43 0.95
CA LEU A 170 8.46 -0.20 1.64
C LEU A 170 7.55 0.05 2.85
N THR A 171 8.11 0.71 3.84
CA THR A 171 7.33 1.41 4.87
C THR A 171 6.85 2.76 4.36
N PRO A 172 5.87 3.40 5.02
CA PRO A 172 5.45 4.76 4.68
C PRO A 172 6.63 5.75 4.69
N SER A 173 7.46 5.67 5.74
CA SER A 173 8.67 6.48 5.87
C SER A 173 9.66 6.27 4.71
N GLU A 174 9.93 5.03 4.31
CA GLU A 174 10.81 4.73 3.18
C GLU A 174 10.22 5.19 1.84
N TRP A 175 8.89 5.09 1.65
CA TRP A 175 8.24 5.66 0.47
C TRP A 175 8.37 7.19 0.44
N TRP A 176 8.15 7.87 1.56
CA TRP A 176 8.36 9.32 1.64
C TRP A 176 9.80 9.71 1.29
N ASP A 177 10.79 9.00 1.82
CA ASP A 177 12.21 9.29 1.54
C ASP A 177 12.54 9.18 0.04
N LEU A 178 11.86 8.31 -0.71
CA LEU A 178 12.02 8.20 -2.17
C LEU A 178 11.47 9.40 -2.93
N ILE A 179 10.41 10.04 -2.43
CA ILE A 179 9.72 11.12 -3.15
C ILE A 179 10.05 12.52 -2.61
N LYS A 180 10.59 12.61 -1.38
CA LYS A 180 10.84 13.86 -0.65
C LYS A 180 11.69 14.88 -1.42
N SER A 181 12.72 14.42 -2.14
CA SER A 181 13.59 15.30 -2.94
C SER A 181 12.88 15.90 -4.16
N TYR A 182 11.79 15.28 -4.60
CA TYR A 182 10.98 15.72 -5.72
C TYR A 182 9.69 16.42 -5.28
N ALA A 183 9.35 16.35 -3.98
CA ALA A 183 8.14 16.95 -3.44
C ALA A 183 7.95 18.41 -3.88
N GLY A 184 9.03 19.21 -3.90
CA GLY A 184 9.00 20.60 -4.35
C GLY A 184 8.64 20.84 -5.83
N LEU A 185 8.67 19.79 -6.67
CA LEU A 185 8.16 19.84 -8.05
C LEU A 185 6.63 19.75 -8.11
N TRP A 186 5.99 19.34 -7.00
CA TRP A 186 4.55 19.12 -6.88
C TRP A 186 3.90 20.04 -5.82
N VAL A 187 4.64 21.01 -5.25
CA VAL A 187 4.11 22.07 -4.37
C VAL A 187 3.72 23.31 -5.16
#